data_AF-A0A5C8MLR6-F1
#
_entry.id   AF-A0A5C8MLR6-F1
#
_cell.length_a   1.000
_cell.length_b   1.000
_cell.length_c   1.000
_cell.angle_alpha   90.00
_cell.angle_beta   90.00
_cell.angle_gamma   90.00
#
_symmetry.space_group_name_H-M   'P 1'
#
loop_
_entity.id
_entity.type
_entity.pdbx_description
1 polymer ?
#
loop_
_entity_poly.entity_id
_entity_poly.type
_entity_poly.pdbx_seq_one_letter_code
_entity_poly.pdbx_strand_id
1 'polypeptide(L)'
;MSIWVLEALKGVGRLLVQPLFYYGIALALVIGWRRVKRERSYFSIRVYNMFHESKLFWRSGLVAGGILSLAAVAIGIVLPRDAISMIALVTIAIGLTMQMRLLSPAYTMGLVFFIVSILANDKETAPALTRFFPELSETNMAALAILL
;
A
#
# COMPACT_ATOMS: atom_id res chain seq x y z
N MET A 1 -6.92 -33.06 -1.80
CA MET A 1 -6.17 -31.83 -1.49
C MET A 1 -6.58 -31.40 -0.07
N SER A 2 -5.65 -31.20 0.86
CA SER A 2 -6.01 -30.72 2.21
C SER A 2 -6.56 -29.30 2.15
N ILE A 3 -7.56 -29.00 2.99
CA ILE A 3 -8.28 -27.70 3.01
C ILE A 3 -7.30 -26.53 3.20
N TRP A 4 -6.28 -26.73 4.04
CA TRP A 4 -5.21 -25.77 4.30
C TRP A 4 -4.44 -25.33 3.04
N VAL A 5 -4.16 -26.25 2.12
CA VAL A 5 -3.44 -25.93 0.87
C VAL A 5 -4.32 -25.09 -0.05
N LEU A 6 -5.62 -25.39 -0.12
CA LEU A 6 -6.57 -24.61 -0.92
C LEU A 6 -6.77 -23.20 -0.36
N GLU A 7 -6.80 -23.03 0.97
CA GLU A 7 -6.89 -21.71 1.59
C GLU A 7 -5.63 -20.89 1.40
N ALA A 8 -4.45 -21.49 1.58
CA ALA A 8 -3.18 -20.83 1.30
C ALA A 8 -3.08 -20.38 -0.17
N LEU A 9 -3.49 -21.24 -1.11
CA LEU A 9 -3.51 -20.92 -2.54
C LEU A 9 -4.48 -19.77 -2.86
N LYS A 10 -5.67 -19.76 -2.25
CA LYS A 10 -6.64 -18.65 -2.38
C LYS A 10 -6.06 -17.34 -1.83
N GLY A 11 -5.35 -17.39 -0.71
CA GLY A 11 -4.66 -16.22 -0.13
C GLY A 11 -3.62 -15.64 -1.09
N VAL A 12 -2.73 -16.46 -1.61
CA VAL A 12 -1.72 -16.04 -2.60
C VAL A 12 -2.38 -15.54 -3.90
N GLY A 13 -3.45 -16.20 -4.35
CA GLY A 13 -4.20 -15.77 -5.52
C GLY A 13 -4.82 -14.37 -5.36
N ARG A 14 -5.32 -14.02 -4.17
CA ARG A 14 -5.85 -12.67 -3.89
C ARG A 14 -4.79 -11.58 -4.01
N LEU A 15 -3.56 -11.85 -3.57
CA LEU A 15 -2.45 -10.90 -3.73
C LEU A 15 -2.19 -10.59 -5.20
N LEU A 16 -2.22 -11.61 -6.07
CA LEU A 16 -2.04 -11.43 -7.50
C LEU A 16 -3.18 -10.65 -8.16
N VAL A 17 -4.42 -10.75 -7.66
CA VAL A 17 -5.57 -10.01 -8.20
C VAL A 17 -5.55 -8.53 -7.78
N GLN A 18 -4.80 -8.17 -6.74
CA GLN A 18 -4.84 -6.83 -6.16
C GLN A 18 -4.24 -5.77 -7.12
N PRO A 19 -4.98 -4.71 -7.51
CA PRO A 19 -4.49 -3.69 -8.45
C PRO A 19 -3.20 -3.00 -7.99
N LEU A 20 -3.06 -2.81 -6.67
CA LEU A 20 -1.91 -2.17 -6.05
C LEU A 20 -0.61 -2.94 -6.30
N PHE A 21 -0.68 -4.27 -6.42
CA PHE A 21 0.49 -5.11 -6.69
C PHE A 21 1.09 -4.78 -8.06
N TYR A 22 0.25 -4.70 -9.09
CA TYR A 22 0.68 -4.32 -10.44
C TYR A 22 1.14 -2.86 -10.51
N TYR A 23 0.44 -1.96 -9.82
CA TYR A 23 0.83 -0.56 -9.73
C TYR A 23 2.22 -0.38 -9.10
N GLY A 24 2.52 -1.10 -8.02
CA GLY A 24 3.83 -1.07 -7.37
C GLY A 24 4.96 -1.53 -8.30
N ILE A 25 4.72 -2.57 -9.12
CA ILE A 25 5.68 -3.02 -10.14
C ILE A 25 5.91 -1.92 -11.19
N ALA A 26 4.84 -1.31 -11.70
CA ALA A 26 4.93 -0.23 -12.68
C ALA A 26 5.70 0.98 -12.12
N LEU A 27 5.38 1.40 -10.89
CA LEU A 27 6.12 2.44 -10.20
C LEU A 27 7.60 2.11 -10.07
N ALA A 28 7.96 0.93 -9.57
CA ALA A 28 9.35 0.52 -9.40
C ALA A 28 10.15 0.61 -10.72
N LEU A 29 9.54 0.24 -11.85
CA LEU A 29 10.15 0.37 -13.18
C LEU A 29 10.34 1.84 -13.59
N VAL A 30 9.31 2.68 -13.41
CA VAL A 30 9.38 4.11 -13.77
C VAL A 30 10.43 4.85 -12.93
N ILE A 31 10.53 4.51 -11.64
CA ILE A 31 11.50 5.12 -10.72
C ILE A 31 12.92 4.71 -11.11
N GLY A 32 13.15 3.41 -11.34
CA GLY A 32 14.43 2.91 -11.84
C GLY A 32 14.85 3.56 -13.16
N TRP A 33 13.90 3.80 -14.06
CA TRP A 33 14.16 4.51 -15.32
C TRP A 33 14.58 5.97 -15.12
N ARG A 34 13.83 6.73 -14.30
CA ARG A 34 14.15 8.13 -14.00
C ARG A 34 15.52 8.27 -13.36
N ARG A 35 15.88 7.33 -12.48
CA ARG A 35 17.20 7.28 -11.85
C ARG A 35 18.31 7.07 -12.87
N VAL A 36 18.20 6.08 -13.76
CA VAL A 36 19.22 5.83 -14.80
C VAL A 36 19.39 7.04 -15.72
N LYS A 37 18.30 7.72 -16.09
CA LYS A 37 18.36 8.94 -16.90
C LYS A 37 19.11 10.05 -16.17
N ARG A 38 18.90 10.19 -14.86
CA ARG A 38 19.60 11.15 -14.00
C ARG A 38 21.08 10.81 -13.86
N GLU A 39 21.43 9.55 -13.63
CA GLU A 39 22.82 9.08 -13.53
C GLU A 39 23.61 9.36 -14.83
N ARG A 40 23.02 9.09 -16.00
CA ARG A 40 23.64 9.40 -17.31
C ARG A 40 23.89 10.88 -17.51
N SER A 41 23.01 11.74 -17.01
CA SER A 41 23.16 13.20 -17.11
C SER A 41 24.30 13.75 -16.24
N TYR A 42 24.58 13.14 -15.08
CA TYR A 42 25.58 13.65 -14.15
C TYR A 42 26.95 12.98 -14.27
N PHE A 43 27.00 11.70 -14.62
CA PHE A 43 28.24 10.92 -14.56
C PHE A 43 28.65 10.30 -15.90
N SER A 44 27.83 10.36 -16.96
CA SER A 44 28.05 9.71 -18.28
C SER A 44 28.31 8.19 -18.26
N ILE A 45 28.48 7.58 -17.08
CA ILE A 45 28.65 6.14 -16.85
C ILE A 45 27.52 5.62 -15.97
N ARG A 46 27.13 4.35 -16.18
CA ARG A 46 26.14 3.67 -15.34
C ARG A 46 26.85 3.09 -14.11
N VAL A 47 26.58 3.64 -12.93
CA VAL A 47 27.16 3.16 -11.67
C VAL A 47 26.36 1.98 -11.10
N TYR A 48 25.02 2.01 -11.23
CA TYR A 48 24.14 0.97 -10.71
C TYR A 48 23.19 0.41 -11.76
N ASN A 49 22.79 -0.86 -11.60
CA ASN A 49 21.81 -1.50 -12.46
C ASN A 49 20.39 -0.99 -12.17
N MET A 50 19.62 -0.77 -13.23
CA MET A 50 18.23 -0.26 -13.19
C MET A 50 17.29 -1.09 -12.29
N PHE A 51 17.58 -2.37 -12.10
CA PHE A 51 16.78 -3.32 -11.32
C PHE A 51 17.16 -3.40 -9.83
N HIS A 52 18.07 -2.56 -9.34
CA HIS A 52 18.49 -2.63 -7.94
C HIS A 52 17.33 -2.28 -6.98
N GLU A 53 16.53 -1.26 -7.34
CA GLU A 53 15.37 -0.84 -6.55
C GLU A 53 14.18 -1.81 -6.67
N SER A 54 13.97 -2.39 -7.87
CA SER A 54 12.94 -3.42 -8.04
C SER A 54 13.24 -4.69 -7.26
N LYS A 55 14.52 -5.03 -7.06
CA LYS A 55 14.93 -6.17 -6.23
C LYS A 55 14.67 -5.92 -4.74
N LEU A 56 14.85 -4.68 -4.27
CA LEU A 56 14.50 -4.27 -2.92
C LEU A 56 12.97 -4.33 -2.70
N PHE A 57 12.18 -3.84 -3.67
CA PHE A 57 10.72 -3.94 -3.63
C PHE A 57 10.25 -5.39 -3.51
N TRP A 58 10.77 -6.30 -4.34
CA TRP A 58 10.36 -7.71 -4.33
C TRP A 58 10.81 -8.48 -3.10
N ARG A 59 12.07 -8.33 -2.67
CA ARG A 59 12.61 -9.09 -1.54
C ARG A 59 12.22 -8.49 -0.20
N SER A 60 12.53 -7.21 0.02
CA SER A 60 12.29 -6.57 1.31
C SER A 60 10.83 -6.20 1.49
N GLY A 61 10.14 -5.74 0.42
CA GLY A 61 8.73 -5.36 0.50
C GLY A 61 7.79 -6.52 0.82
N LEU A 62 7.90 -7.64 0.10
CA LEU A 62 7.02 -8.79 0.35
C LEU A 62 7.33 -9.49 1.67
N VAL A 63 8.61 -9.61 2.05
CA VAL A 63 8.98 -10.21 3.34
C VAL A 63 8.52 -9.34 4.50
N ALA A 64 8.78 -8.04 4.46
CA ALA A 64 8.33 -7.13 5.51
C ALA A 64 6.80 -7.05 5.58
N GLY A 65 6.11 -6.99 4.45
CA GLY A 65 4.65 -7.02 4.39
C GLY A 65 4.05 -8.32 4.93
N GLY A 66 4.66 -9.46 4.62
CA GLY A 66 4.26 -10.76 5.17
C GLY A 66 4.43 -10.84 6.68
N ILE A 67 5.57 -10.38 7.20
CA ILE A 67 5.83 -10.32 8.65
C ILE A 67 4.84 -9.38 9.34
N LEU A 68 4.59 -8.18 8.80
CA LEU A 68 3.63 -7.24 9.34
C LEU A 68 2.20 -7.79 9.31
N SER A 69 1.81 -8.47 8.22
CA SER A 69 0.48 -9.09 8.13
C SER A 69 0.30 -10.20 9.17
N LEU A 70 1.31 -11.03 9.40
CA LEU A 70 1.29 -12.06 10.45
C LEU A 70 1.20 -11.43 11.84
N ALA A 71 1.99 -10.38 12.10
CA ALA A 71 1.97 -9.65 13.37
C ALA A 71 0.61 -8.99 13.63
N ALA A 72 0.01 -8.36 12.63
CA ALA A 72 -1.32 -7.74 12.74
C ALA A 72 -2.39 -8.78 13.10
N VAL A 73 -2.40 -9.93 12.42
CA VAL A 73 -3.33 -11.03 12.73
C VAL A 73 -3.10 -11.59 14.14
N ALA A 74 -1.83 -11.75 14.57
CA ALA A 74 -1.50 -12.25 15.91
C ALA A 74 -1.98 -11.31 17.04
N ILE A 75 -1.96 -9.99 16.80
CA ILE A 75 -2.46 -8.98 17.75
C ILE A 75 -4.00 -8.84 17.66
N GLY A 76 -4.65 -9.44 16.66
CA GLY A 76 -6.08 -9.32 16.42
C GLY A 76 -6.48 -8.02 15.70
N ILE A 77 -5.53 -7.36 15.05
CA ILE A 77 -5.78 -6.16 14.26
C ILE A 77 -6.28 -6.58 12.87
N VAL A 78 -7.57 -6.35 12.62
CA VAL A 78 -8.19 -6.60 11.32
C VAL A 78 -8.83 -5.30 10.82
N LEU A 79 -8.46 -4.90 9.59
CA LEU A 79 -9.04 -3.76 8.91
C LEU A 79 -10.20 -4.22 8.00
N PRO A 80 -11.32 -3.47 7.94
CA PRO A 80 -12.40 -3.75 7.00
C PRO A 80 -11.92 -3.58 5.56
N ARG A 81 -12.65 -4.17 4.61
CA ARG A 81 -12.21 -4.22 3.20
C ARG A 81 -12.10 -2.82 2.62
N ASP A 82 -13.02 -1.95 2.99
CA ASP A 82 -13.07 -0.59 2.49
C ASP A 82 -11.88 0.25 2.98
N ALA A 83 -11.44 0.07 4.23
CA ALA A 83 -10.23 0.72 4.75
C ALA A 83 -8.98 0.33 3.95
N ILE A 84 -8.83 -0.97 3.63
CA ILE A 84 -7.72 -1.46 2.81
C ILE A 84 -7.77 -0.85 1.40
N SER A 85 -8.97 -0.72 0.83
CA SER A 85 -9.15 -0.10 -0.48
C SER A 85 -8.82 1.41 -0.47
N MET A 86 -9.16 2.13 0.60
CA MET A 86 -8.82 3.54 0.79
C MET A 86 -7.30 3.72 0.92
N ILE A 87 -6.62 2.88 1.69
CA ILE A 87 -5.15 2.87 1.78
C ILE A 87 -4.52 2.67 0.40
N ALA A 88 -5.06 1.75 -0.40
CA ALA A 88 -4.58 1.52 -1.76
C ALA A 88 -4.78 2.76 -2.65
N LEU A 89 -5.94 3.42 -2.60
CA LEU A 89 -6.21 4.64 -3.37
C LEU A 89 -5.28 5.78 -2.98
N VAL A 90 -5.08 6.01 -1.68
CA VAL A 90 -4.16 7.05 -1.18
C VAL A 90 -2.73 6.75 -1.61
N THR A 91 -2.30 5.49 -1.54
CA THR A 91 -0.96 5.06 -2.00
C THR A 91 -0.80 5.28 -3.50
N ILE A 92 -1.83 5.01 -4.31
CA ILE A 92 -1.81 5.29 -5.74
C ILE A 92 -1.68 6.80 -6.00
N ALA A 93 -2.54 7.60 -5.37
CA ALA A 93 -2.54 9.07 -5.51
C ALA A 93 -1.19 9.68 -5.13
N ILE A 94 -0.61 9.26 -4.01
CA ILE A 94 0.72 9.70 -3.57
C ILE A 94 1.80 9.18 -4.52
N GLY A 95 1.72 7.92 -4.96
CA GLY A 95 2.67 7.33 -5.89
C GLY A 95 2.78 8.08 -7.23
N LEU A 96 1.67 8.67 -7.68
CA LEU A 96 1.64 9.51 -8.90
C LEU A 96 2.51 10.76 -8.78
N THR A 97 2.68 11.31 -7.57
CA THR A 97 3.59 12.45 -7.33
C THR A 97 5.06 12.11 -7.57
N MET A 98 5.39 10.81 -7.64
CA MET A 98 6.74 10.27 -7.86
C MET A 98 7.77 10.71 -6.82
N GLN A 99 7.31 11.17 -5.65
CA GLN A 99 8.16 11.49 -4.51
C GLN A 99 8.23 10.29 -3.57
N MET A 100 9.37 9.58 -3.56
CA MET A 100 9.56 8.38 -2.71
C MET A 100 9.32 8.65 -1.23
N ARG A 101 9.63 9.87 -0.78
CA ARG A 101 9.50 10.28 0.63
C ARG A 101 8.04 10.28 1.11
N LEU A 102 7.08 10.53 0.22
CA LEU A 102 5.66 10.57 0.58
C LEU A 102 5.03 9.17 0.68
N LEU A 103 5.67 8.14 0.15
CA LEU A 103 5.16 6.76 0.20
C LEU A 103 5.44 6.05 1.53
N SER A 104 5.91 6.75 2.56
CA SER A 104 6.13 6.13 3.87
C SER A 104 4.80 5.74 4.53
N PRO A 105 4.79 4.71 5.41
CA PRO A 105 3.61 4.33 6.19
C PRO A 105 3.01 5.52 6.95
N ALA A 106 3.87 6.35 7.56
CA ALA A 106 3.43 7.53 8.31
C ALA A 106 2.60 8.51 7.47
N TYR A 107 2.97 8.75 6.20
CA TYR A 107 2.20 9.65 5.32
C TYR A 107 0.96 8.97 4.73
N THR A 108 1.08 7.72 4.29
CA THR A 108 -0.02 6.97 3.67
C THR A 108 -1.12 6.65 4.69
N MET A 109 -0.77 6.00 5.80
CA MET A 109 -1.68 5.66 6.89
C MET A 109 -2.16 6.91 7.63
N GLY A 110 -1.29 7.91 7.82
CA GLY A 110 -1.68 9.19 8.42
C GLY A 110 -2.73 9.93 7.59
N LEU A 111 -2.57 9.99 6.27
CA LEU A 111 -3.59 10.59 5.40
C LEU A 111 -4.91 9.81 5.43
N VAL A 112 -4.85 8.48 5.42
CA VAL A 112 -6.06 7.65 5.55
C VAL A 112 -6.73 7.90 6.90
N PHE A 113 -5.98 7.98 7.99
CA PHE A 113 -6.49 8.30 9.32
C PHE A 113 -7.21 9.66 9.32
N PHE A 114 -6.60 10.70 8.75
CA PHE A 114 -7.25 12.01 8.62
C PHE A 114 -8.50 11.98 7.75
N ILE A 115 -8.45 11.28 6.60
CA ILE A 115 -9.59 11.14 5.70
C ILE A 115 -10.74 10.45 6.44
N VAL A 116 -10.52 9.30 7.07
CA VAL A 116 -11.58 8.57 7.77
C VAL A 116 -12.08 9.39 8.98
N SER A 117 -11.17 10.02 9.74
CA SER A 117 -11.54 10.80 10.93
C SER A 117 -12.41 12.02 10.59
N ILE A 118 -12.09 12.74 9.52
CA ILE A 118 -12.80 13.98 9.13
C ILE A 118 -14.02 13.66 8.25
N LEU A 119 -13.86 12.86 7.18
CA LEU A 119 -14.93 12.61 6.20
C LEU A 119 -15.93 11.53 6.62
N ALA A 120 -15.56 10.58 7.49
CA ALA A 120 -16.48 9.51 7.88
C ALA A 120 -17.30 9.83 9.15
N ASN A 121 -16.82 10.73 10.02
CA ASN A 121 -17.55 11.12 11.24
C ASN A 121 -18.51 12.32 11.06
N ASP A 122 -18.29 13.17 10.06
CA ASP A 122 -19.17 14.31 9.82
C ASP A 122 -20.49 13.87 9.17
N LYS A 123 -21.59 14.04 9.90
CA LYS A 123 -22.95 13.63 9.49
C LYS A 123 -23.45 14.30 8.20
N GLU A 124 -22.84 15.41 7.81
CA GLU A 124 -23.21 16.25 6.66
C GLU A 124 -22.45 15.86 5.36
N THR A 125 -21.20 15.41 5.47
CA THR A 125 -20.32 15.04 4.32
C THR A 125 -20.20 13.53 4.11
N ALA A 126 -20.65 12.73 5.09
CA ALA A 126 -20.75 11.29 5.03
C ALA A 126 -21.49 10.70 3.81
N PRO A 127 -22.61 11.24 3.27
CA PRO A 127 -23.45 10.48 2.32
C PRO A 127 -22.77 10.20 0.98
N ALA A 128 -21.76 11.00 0.58
CA ALA A 128 -21.00 10.74 -0.63
C ALA A 128 -20.00 9.58 -0.44
N LEU A 129 -19.28 9.54 0.69
CA LEU A 129 -18.29 8.49 0.96
C LEU A 129 -18.94 7.19 1.42
N THR A 130 -19.95 7.22 2.30
CA THR A 130 -20.65 6.01 2.79
C THR A 130 -21.38 5.28 1.66
N ARG A 131 -21.74 5.97 0.59
CA ARG A 131 -22.31 5.35 -0.62
C ARG A 131 -21.30 4.48 -1.38
N PHE A 132 -20.03 4.90 -1.44
CA PHE A 132 -18.99 4.14 -2.14
C PHE A 132 -18.25 3.17 -1.22
N PHE A 133 -18.21 3.47 0.07
CA PHE A 133 -17.43 2.74 1.06
C PHE A 133 -18.21 2.62 2.39
N PRO A 134 -19.21 1.73 2.43
CA PRO A 134 -20.11 1.59 3.58
C PRO A 134 -19.40 1.08 4.85
N GLU A 135 -18.32 0.30 4.74
CA GLU A 135 -17.62 -0.28 5.89
C GLU A 135 -16.59 0.68 6.51
N LEU A 136 -16.37 1.89 5.94
CA LEU A 136 -15.36 2.82 6.48
C LEU A 136 -15.68 3.29 7.90
N SER A 137 -16.97 3.46 8.24
CA SER A 137 -17.38 3.87 9.58
C SER A 137 -17.12 2.80 10.64
N GLU A 138 -16.98 1.54 10.25
CA GLU A 138 -16.67 0.43 11.16
C GLU A 138 -15.16 0.27 11.40
N THR A 139 -14.34 1.09 10.73
CA THR A 139 -12.88 0.99 10.85
C THR A 139 -12.42 1.38 12.25
N ASN A 140 -11.68 0.47 12.90
CA ASN A 140 -11.07 0.76 14.18
C ASN A 140 -9.93 1.80 14.02
N MET A 141 -10.17 3.01 14.51
CA MET A 141 -9.19 4.11 14.44
C MET A 141 -7.90 3.81 15.21
N ALA A 142 -7.98 3.07 16.32
CA ALA A 142 -6.80 2.67 17.09
C ALA A 142 -5.93 1.68 16.31
N ALA A 143 -6.55 0.79 15.54
CA ALA A 143 -5.82 -0.11 14.65
C ALA A 143 -5.05 0.65 13.57
N LEU A 144 -5.65 1.67 12.95
CA LEU A 144 -4.97 2.53 11.98
C LEU A 144 -3.79 3.29 12.61
N ALA A 145 -3.97 3.79 13.85
CA ALA A 145 -2.92 4.52 14.56
C ALA A 145 -1.74 3.63 14.97
N ILE A 146 -1.99 2.37 15.34
CA ILE A 146 -0.94 1.39 15.70
C ILE A 146 -0.11 0.98 14.47
N LEU A 147 -0.72 0.98 13.28
CA LEU A 147 -0.07 0.58 12.03
C LEU A 147 0.67 1.73 11.31
N LEU A 148 0.67 2.93 11.88
CA LEU A 148 1.30 4.14 11.33
C LEU A 148 2.81 4.17 11.63
#